data_AF-A0A821YZU3-F1
#
_entry.id   AF-A0A821YZU3-F1
#
_cell.length_a   1.000
_cell.length_b   1.000
_cell.length_c   1.000
_cell.angle_alpha   90.00
_cell.angle_beta   90.00
_cell.angle_gamma   90.00
#
_symmetry.space_group_name_H-M   'P 1'
#
loop_
_entity.id
_entity.type
_entity.pdbx_description
1 polymer ?
#
loop_
_entity_poly.entity_id
_entity_poly.type
_entity_poly.pdbx_seq_one_letter_code
_entity_poly.pdbx_strand_id
1 'polypeptide(L)'
;KIALTIANPISAFLKAGASFVPLPVTATISRIGFAMGIQGTDTAKQASDIILIDDNLNSIVKAIMWSRNIYDSIKKSLQFQLTVNIVVVLCAFIGACIVRDSPLRGVQMLWIYLIMNILALLALIIEVPTEELLTCEPYRRIQPIISRTMMKKIIGHTIYQLVVMLFILLAGPKIFNIDDGRPVDSIFKPSQHFTMIFNVFVLMTLFNAINCRKIHDEKNIFHGISKNSIFYGIWIITFIVQIVLVQYSSFIFSCVALTFEQWIWCLLFGVSVLLWNQMLNLIPVTRNMPILGASNVYELALRGELDREEQSRPEASLTKDKHFDHQE
;
A
#
# COMPACT_ATOMS: atom_id res chain seq x y z
N LYS A 1 33.79 -13.64 11.73
CA LYS A 1 32.39 -13.49 12.22
C LYS A 1 32.12 -12.01 12.32
N ILE A 2 31.56 -11.38 11.29
CA ILE A 2 31.21 -9.95 11.33
C ILE A 2 29.72 -9.89 11.63
N ALA A 3 29.36 -9.52 12.86
CA ALA A 3 28.00 -9.17 13.21
C ALA A 3 27.77 -7.72 12.76
N LEU A 4 27.06 -7.54 11.66
CA LEU A 4 26.59 -6.22 11.25
C LEU A 4 25.38 -5.88 12.13
N THR A 5 25.63 -5.14 13.21
CA THR A 5 24.58 -4.54 14.03
C THR A 5 23.98 -3.39 13.23
N ILE A 6 23.01 -3.70 12.38
CA ILE A 6 22.14 -2.69 11.78
C ILE A 6 21.27 -2.16 12.93
N ALA A 7 21.32 -0.84 13.17
CA ALA A 7 20.65 -0.19 14.30
C ALA A 7 19.16 -0.60 14.42
N ASN A 8 18.75 -1.03 15.63
CA ASN A 8 17.44 -1.57 16.02
C ASN A 8 17.05 -2.93 15.38
N PRO A 9 16.38 -3.85 16.12
CA PRO A 9 16.88 -5.17 16.50
C PRO A 9 16.89 -6.23 15.38
N ILE A 10 17.09 -5.86 14.12
CA ILE A 10 17.27 -6.78 12.99
C ILE A 10 18.77 -7.02 12.83
N SER A 11 19.29 -8.03 13.54
CA SER A 11 20.63 -8.54 13.29
C SER A 11 20.61 -9.42 12.03
N ALA A 12 21.50 -9.10 11.09
CA ALA A 12 21.87 -9.96 9.97
C ALA A 12 23.28 -10.51 10.25
N PHE A 13 23.46 -11.82 10.06
CA PHE A 13 24.72 -12.48 10.39
C PHE A 13 25.44 -12.95 9.12
N LEU A 14 26.70 -12.55 8.94
CA LEU A 14 27.53 -12.98 7.82
C LEU A 14 28.50 -14.09 8.25
N LYS A 15 28.38 -15.27 7.64
CA LYS A 15 29.16 -16.46 7.95
C LYS A 15 30.15 -16.77 6.81
N ALA A 16 31.45 -16.68 7.11
CA ALA A 16 32.54 -16.86 6.13
C ALA A 16 33.60 -17.89 6.58
N GLY A 17 33.32 -18.77 7.55
CA GLY A 17 34.37 -19.65 8.08
C GLY A 17 33.90 -20.98 8.67
N ALA A 18 34.81 -21.95 8.65
CA ALA A 18 34.68 -23.37 8.99
C ALA A 18 34.61 -23.72 10.49
N SER A 19 34.39 -22.76 11.38
CA SER A 19 34.35 -23.09 12.81
C SER A 19 33.02 -23.76 13.16
N PHE A 20 33.10 -25.07 13.36
CA PHE A 20 32.15 -25.97 14.02
C PHE A 20 31.93 -25.52 15.49
N VAL A 21 31.41 -24.31 15.67
CA VAL A 21 30.97 -23.80 16.97
C VAL A 21 29.46 -23.86 16.94
N PRO A 22 28.80 -24.57 17.88
CA PRO A 22 27.35 -24.51 18.01
C PRO A 22 26.96 -23.04 18.06
N LEU A 23 25.95 -22.66 17.28
CA LEU A 23 25.52 -21.27 17.09
C LEU A 23 25.63 -20.51 18.42
N PRO A 24 26.45 -19.45 18.54
CA PRO A 24 26.32 -18.58 19.70
C PRO A 24 24.86 -18.10 19.69
N VAL A 25 24.23 -18.01 20.87
CA VAL A 25 22.83 -17.61 21.05
C VAL A 25 22.45 -16.38 20.20
N THR A 26 23.43 -15.52 19.88
CA THR A 26 23.34 -14.39 18.94
C THR A 26 22.87 -14.74 17.52
N ALA A 27 23.20 -15.92 16.98
CA ALA A 27 22.75 -16.37 15.66
C ALA A 27 21.31 -16.92 15.68
N THR A 28 20.81 -17.36 16.84
CA THR A 28 19.39 -17.64 17.05
C THR A 28 18.57 -16.35 17.10
N ILE A 29 19.22 -15.20 17.36
CA ILE A 29 18.58 -13.88 17.41
C ILE A 29 18.59 -13.19 16.03
N SER A 30 19.48 -13.59 15.11
CA SER A 30 19.48 -13.09 13.73
C SER A 30 18.37 -13.72 12.92
N ARG A 31 17.56 -12.88 12.25
CA ARG A 31 16.40 -13.34 11.47
C ARG A 31 16.77 -13.79 10.06
N ILE A 32 17.93 -13.40 9.54
CA ILE A 32 18.39 -13.71 8.18
C ILE A 32 19.91 -13.95 8.23
N GLY A 33 20.34 -15.12 7.74
CA GLY A 33 21.75 -15.49 7.62
C GLY A 33 22.30 -15.34 6.19
N PHE A 34 23.49 -14.75 6.07
CA PHE A 34 24.24 -14.64 4.81
C PHE A 34 25.47 -15.57 4.82
N ALA A 35 25.71 -16.26 3.70
CA ALA A 35 26.94 -17.02 3.47
C ALA A 35 27.68 -16.53 2.21
N MET A 36 29.01 -16.67 2.22
CA MET A 36 29.86 -16.46 1.05
C MET A 36 29.76 -17.67 0.10
N GLY A 37 29.64 -17.41 -1.19
CA GLY A 37 29.53 -18.40 -2.25
C GLY A 37 30.86 -19.03 -2.63
N ILE A 38 31.95 -18.27 -2.65
CA ILE A 38 33.28 -18.78 -3.05
C ILE A 38 34.06 -19.23 -1.81
N GLN A 39 34.19 -18.35 -0.81
CA GLN A 39 34.97 -18.60 0.41
C GLN A 39 34.20 -19.31 1.52
N GLY A 40 32.87 -19.45 1.40
CA GLY A 40 32.04 -20.08 2.43
C GLY A 40 32.09 -21.61 2.39
N THR A 41 32.11 -22.23 3.57
CA THR A 41 32.01 -23.70 3.69
C THR A 41 30.62 -24.19 3.31
N ASP A 42 30.53 -25.43 2.83
CA ASP A 42 29.25 -26.03 2.43
C ASP A 42 28.25 -26.09 3.60
N THR A 43 28.73 -26.31 4.82
CA THR A 43 27.91 -26.23 6.04
C THR A 43 27.39 -24.82 6.30
N ALA A 44 28.14 -23.77 5.97
CA ALA A 44 27.68 -22.39 6.10
C ALA A 44 26.64 -22.04 5.02
N LYS A 45 26.84 -22.50 3.79
CA LYS A 45 25.90 -22.33 2.66
C LYS A 45 24.56 -23.04 2.92
N GLN A 46 24.60 -24.25 3.46
CA GLN A 46 23.39 -25.01 3.82
C GLN A 46 22.64 -24.41 5.02
N ALA A 47 23.33 -23.68 5.90
CA ALA A 47 22.75 -23.05 7.08
C ALA A 47 22.32 -21.59 6.88
N SER A 48 22.49 -21.02 5.68
CA SER A 48 22.17 -19.62 5.37
C SER A 48 20.92 -19.49 4.52
N ASP A 49 20.16 -18.42 4.73
CA ASP A 49 18.97 -18.10 3.92
C ASP A 49 19.35 -17.47 2.56
N ILE A 50 20.50 -16.76 2.51
CA ILE A 50 20.97 -16.05 1.31
C ILE A 50 22.46 -16.34 1.09
N ILE A 51 22.82 -16.75 -0.13
CA ILE A 51 24.21 -17.01 -0.55
C ILE A 51 24.67 -15.89 -1.48
N LEU A 52 25.81 -15.27 -1.17
CA LEU A 52 26.46 -14.26 -1.99
C LEU A 52 27.31 -14.95 -3.05
N ILE A 53 26.84 -15.02 -4.29
CA ILE A 53 27.52 -15.74 -5.37
C ILE A 53 28.89 -15.13 -5.70
N ASP A 54 29.01 -13.80 -5.54
CA ASP A 54 30.20 -13.02 -5.91
C ASP A 54 31.10 -12.63 -4.71
N ASP A 55 30.78 -13.11 -3.50
CA ASP A 55 31.44 -12.74 -2.23
C ASP A 55 31.56 -11.22 -1.99
N ASN A 56 30.74 -10.41 -2.65
CA ASN A 56 30.78 -8.95 -2.55
C ASN A 56 29.81 -8.44 -1.49
N LEU A 57 30.30 -7.67 -0.52
CA LEU A 57 29.45 -7.03 0.49
C LEU A 57 28.47 -6.02 -0.12
N ASN A 58 28.75 -5.47 -1.30
CA ASN A 58 27.81 -4.61 -2.02
C ASN A 58 26.52 -5.34 -2.42
N SER A 59 26.57 -6.66 -2.60
CA SER A 59 25.40 -7.50 -2.88
C SER A 59 24.45 -7.56 -1.68
N ILE A 60 24.96 -7.43 -0.45
CA ILE A 60 24.13 -7.30 0.77
C ILE A 60 23.37 -5.97 0.75
N VAL A 61 24.05 -4.86 0.42
CA VAL A 61 23.41 -3.54 0.36
C VAL A 61 22.31 -3.51 -0.70
N LYS A 62 22.56 -4.09 -1.88
CA LYS A 62 21.55 -4.26 -2.94
C LYS A 62 20.37 -5.11 -2.47
N ALA A 63 20.61 -6.21 -1.77
CA ALA A 63 19.56 -7.06 -1.23
C ALA A 63 18.69 -6.31 -0.20
N ILE A 64 19.30 -5.51 0.68
CA ILE A 64 18.57 -4.65 1.64
C ILE A 64 17.72 -3.61 0.90
N MET A 65 18.27 -2.98 -0.14
CA MET A 65 17.55 -2.00 -0.96
C MET A 65 16.30 -2.62 -1.61
N TRP A 66 16.43 -3.81 -2.20
CA TRP A 66 15.30 -4.56 -2.78
C TRP A 66 14.28 -4.99 -1.73
N SER A 67 14.73 -5.41 -0.55
CA SER A 67 13.85 -5.78 0.57
C SER A 67 13.05 -4.59 1.11
N ARG A 68 13.65 -3.40 1.19
CA ARG A 68 12.92 -2.17 1.56
C ARG A 68 11.89 -1.80 0.50
N ASN A 69 12.28 -1.88 -0.77
CA ASN A 69 11.40 -1.57 -1.88
C ASN A 69 10.17 -2.49 -1.94
N ILE A 70 10.35 -3.82 -1.77
CA ILE A 70 9.22 -4.75 -1.78
C ILE A 70 8.26 -4.49 -0.62
N TYR A 71 8.78 -4.14 0.55
CA TYR A 71 7.97 -3.81 1.72
C TYR A 71 7.10 -2.56 1.48
N ASP A 72 7.68 -1.52 0.87
CA ASP A 72 6.94 -0.32 0.50
C ASP A 72 5.91 -0.60 -0.59
N SER A 73 6.25 -1.39 -1.60
CA SER A 73 5.32 -1.83 -2.64
C SER A 73 4.12 -2.60 -2.09
N ILE A 74 4.34 -3.48 -1.10
CA ILE A 74 3.26 -4.19 -0.41
C ILE A 74 2.34 -3.19 0.31
N LYS A 75 2.88 -2.19 1.00
CA LYS A 75 2.08 -1.14 1.64
C LYS A 75 1.26 -0.33 0.62
N LYS A 76 1.84 0.03 -0.53
CA LYS A 76 1.14 0.75 -1.62
C LYS A 76 -0.04 -0.08 -2.13
N SER A 77 0.21 -1.36 -2.41
CA SER A 77 -0.83 -2.28 -2.89
C SER A 77 -1.94 -2.48 -1.86
N LEU A 78 -1.57 -2.62 -0.58
CA LEU A 78 -2.54 -2.79 0.50
C LEU A 78 -3.41 -1.55 0.68
N GLN A 79 -2.82 -0.34 0.61
CA GLN A 79 -3.57 0.92 0.66
C GLN A 79 -4.61 0.99 -0.46
N PHE A 80 -4.19 0.66 -1.68
CA PHE A 80 -5.05 0.67 -2.85
C PHE A 80 -6.20 -0.34 -2.74
N GLN A 81 -5.88 -1.60 -2.42
CA GLN A 81 -6.85 -2.68 -2.29
C GLN A 81 -7.85 -2.41 -1.16
N LEU A 82 -7.38 -1.95 0.01
CA LEU A 82 -8.27 -1.68 1.14
C LEU A 82 -9.24 -0.54 0.83
N THR A 83 -8.75 0.55 0.22
CA THR A 83 -9.59 1.71 -0.13
C THR A 83 -10.78 1.27 -0.97
N VAL A 84 -10.52 0.49 -2.02
CA VAL A 84 -11.58 0.20 -2.97
C VAL A 84 -12.43 -1.00 -2.56
N ASN A 85 -11.88 -2.00 -1.88
CA ASN A 85 -12.71 -3.06 -1.27
C ASN A 85 -13.74 -2.45 -0.31
N ILE A 86 -13.37 -1.47 0.49
CA ILE A 86 -14.31 -0.77 1.37
C ILE A 86 -15.37 -0.03 0.54
N VAL A 87 -14.98 0.71 -0.50
CA VAL A 87 -15.94 1.45 -1.34
C VAL A 87 -16.90 0.51 -2.06
N VAL A 88 -16.42 -0.61 -2.61
CA VAL A 88 -17.26 -1.62 -3.27
C VAL A 88 -18.32 -2.16 -2.32
N VAL A 89 -17.91 -2.57 -1.11
CA VAL A 89 -18.83 -3.12 -0.11
C VAL A 89 -19.85 -2.06 0.36
N LEU A 90 -19.40 -0.84 0.66
CA LEU A 90 -20.29 0.24 1.10
C LEU A 90 -21.25 0.70 -0.01
N CYS A 91 -20.77 0.77 -1.25
CA CYS A 91 -21.57 1.14 -2.41
C CYS A 91 -22.64 0.07 -2.69
N ALA A 92 -22.28 -1.22 -2.65
CA ALA A 92 -23.23 -2.31 -2.79
C ALA A 92 -24.28 -2.29 -1.67
N PHE A 93 -23.86 -2.08 -0.43
CA PHE A 93 -24.77 -2.01 0.73
C PHE A 93 -25.73 -0.82 0.63
N ILE A 94 -25.22 0.39 0.46
CA ILE A 94 -26.06 1.60 0.39
C ILE A 94 -26.92 1.60 -0.87
N GLY A 95 -26.38 1.13 -1.99
CA GLY A 95 -27.12 0.92 -3.23
C GLY A 95 -28.31 -0.01 -3.06
N ALA A 96 -28.11 -1.16 -2.41
CA ALA A 96 -29.18 -2.09 -2.08
C ALA A 96 -30.23 -1.48 -1.13
N CYS A 97 -29.82 -0.64 -0.17
CA CYS A 97 -30.77 0.04 0.73
C CYS A 97 -31.64 1.08 0.00
N ILE A 98 -31.08 1.84 -0.94
CA ILE A 98 -31.78 2.94 -1.63
C ILE A 98 -32.58 2.42 -2.83
N VAL A 99 -31.96 1.61 -3.68
CA VAL A 99 -32.47 1.21 -5.00
C VAL A 99 -33.04 -0.21 -4.99
N ARG A 100 -32.94 -0.93 -3.85
CA ARG A 100 -33.33 -2.35 -3.69
C ARG A 100 -32.51 -3.34 -4.52
N ASP A 101 -31.47 -2.87 -5.21
CA ASP A 101 -30.50 -3.68 -5.93
C ASP A 101 -29.12 -2.97 -5.94
N SER A 102 -28.06 -3.73 -6.21
CA SER A 102 -26.71 -3.20 -6.33
C SER A 102 -26.56 -2.38 -7.62
N PRO A 103 -25.96 -1.18 -7.57
CA PRO A 103 -25.75 -0.34 -8.76
C PRO A 103 -24.73 -0.94 -9.74
N LEU A 104 -23.98 -1.97 -9.33
CA LEU A 104 -22.99 -2.67 -10.13
C LEU A 104 -23.42 -4.13 -10.31
N ARG A 105 -23.43 -4.60 -11.57
CA ARG A 105 -23.75 -6.00 -11.91
C ARG A 105 -22.61 -6.93 -11.50
N GLY A 106 -22.91 -8.21 -11.25
CA GLY A 106 -21.89 -9.20 -10.84
C GLY A 106 -20.69 -9.32 -11.80
N VAL A 107 -20.92 -9.27 -13.11
CA VAL A 107 -19.85 -9.32 -14.12
C VAL A 107 -18.98 -8.04 -14.10
N GLN A 108 -19.58 -6.88 -13.87
CA GLN A 108 -18.86 -5.61 -13.74
C GLN A 108 -17.98 -5.60 -12.47
N MET A 109 -18.51 -6.14 -11.37
CA MET A 109 -17.77 -6.33 -10.12
C MET A 109 -16.58 -7.27 -10.31
N LEU A 110 -16.74 -8.37 -11.06
CA LEU A 110 -15.63 -9.27 -11.39
C LEU A 110 -14.52 -8.55 -12.15
N TRP A 111 -14.86 -7.72 -13.14
CA TRP A 111 -13.88 -6.94 -13.90
C TRP A 111 -13.13 -5.93 -13.03
N ILE A 112 -13.85 -5.25 -12.14
CA ILE A 112 -13.25 -4.39 -11.11
C ILE A 112 -12.24 -5.22 -10.32
N TYR A 113 -12.63 -6.34 -9.73
CA TYR A 113 -11.72 -7.17 -8.94
C TYR A 113 -10.49 -7.65 -9.73
N LEU A 114 -10.65 -7.96 -11.02
CA LEU A 114 -9.55 -8.40 -11.88
C LEU A 114 -8.50 -7.31 -12.09
N ILE A 115 -8.91 -6.11 -12.55
CA ILE A 115 -7.97 -4.99 -12.72
C ILE A 115 -7.32 -4.65 -11.38
N MET A 116 -8.12 -4.56 -10.34
CA MET A 116 -7.73 -4.02 -9.06
C MET A 116 -6.76 -4.89 -8.29
N ASN A 117 -7.02 -6.20 -8.26
CA ASN A 117 -6.19 -7.11 -7.48
C ASN A 117 -4.97 -7.57 -8.26
N ILE A 118 -5.09 -7.82 -9.57
CA ILE A 118 -3.98 -8.41 -10.33
C ILE A 118 -3.16 -7.33 -11.02
N LEU A 119 -3.78 -6.46 -11.81
CA LEU A 119 -3.04 -5.47 -12.60
C LEU A 119 -2.42 -4.38 -11.73
N ALA A 120 -3.14 -3.90 -10.70
CA ALA A 120 -2.58 -2.90 -9.80
C ALA A 120 -1.50 -3.47 -8.87
N LEU A 121 -1.66 -4.71 -8.38
CA LEU A 121 -0.61 -5.40 -7.61
C LEU A 121 0.65 -5.54 -8.45
N LEU A 122 0.51 -5.98 -9.70
CA LEU A 122 1.63 -6.11 -10.63
C LEU A 122 2.31 -4.76 -10.88
N ALA A 123 1.53 -3.71 -11.12
CA ALA A 123 2.04 -2.37 -11.39
C ALA A 123 2.78 -1.76 -10.18
N LEU A 124 2.34 -2.06 -8.95
CA LEU A 124 2.91 -1.49 -7.72
C LEU A 124 4.08 -2.30 -7.16
N ILE A 125 4.12 -3.63 -7.40
CA ILE A 125 5.23 -4.49 -6.95
C ILE A 125 6.47 -4.33 -7.83
N ILE A 126 6.31 -4.11 -9.14
CA ILE A 126 7.45 -4.00 -10.08
C ILE A 126 8.06 -2.58 -10.06
N GLU A 127 7.86 -1.82 -9.00
CA GLU A 127 8.52 -0.52 -8.87
C GLU A 127 10.03 -0.71 -8.64
N VAL A 128 10.85 0.00 -9.42
CA VAL A 128 12.31 -0.12 -9.33
C VAL A 128 12.80 0.55 -8.04
N PRO A 129 13.73 -0.05 -7.29
CA PRO A 129 14.27 0.55 -6.08
C PRO A 129 14.91 1.91 -6.35
N THR A 130 14.70 2.84 -5.43
CA THR A 130 15.33 4.17 -5.45
C THR A 130 16.38 4.25 -4.34
N GLU A 131 17.54 4.86 -4.60
CA GLU A 131 18.63 4.93 -3.61
C GLU A 131 18.28 5.76 -2.36
N GLU A 132 17.28 6.64 -2.47
CA GLU A 132 16.68 7.36 -1.35
C GLU A 132 16.20 6.40 -0.24
N LEU A 133 15.80 5.18 -0.58
CA LEU A 133 15.37 4.15 0.38
C LEU A 133 16.48 3.70 1.33
N LEU A 134 17.75 3.91 0.97
CA LEU A 134 18.90 3.58 1.82
C LEU A 134 19.13 4.66 2.89
N THR A 135 18.73 5.90 2.62
CA THR A 135 18.87 7.03 3.55
C THR A 135 17.77 7.10 4.61
N CYS A 136 16.63 6.42 4.36
CA CYS A 136 15.55 6.32 5.33
C CYS A 136 15.96 5.46 6.54
N GLU A 137 15.50 5.88 7.72
CA GLU A 137 15.62 5.08 8.95
C GLU A 137 14.97 3.70 8.78
N PRO A 138 15.54 2.65 9.39
CA PRO A 138 14.96 1.32 9.32
C PRO A 138 13.57 1.28 9.97
N TYR A 139 12.63 0.59 9.32
CA TYR A 139 11.30 0.35 9.87
C TYR A 139 11.40 -0.37 11.22
N ARG A 140 10.76 0.18 12.26
CA ARG A 140 10.70 -0.50 13.57
C ARG A 140 9.81 -1.73 13.49
N ARG A 141 10.21 -2.81 14.15
CA ARG A 141 9.51 -4.11 14.13
C ARG A 141 8.07 -4.06 14.58
N ILE A 142 7.75 -3.16 15.52
CA ILE A 142 6.42 -3.06 16.14
C ILE A 142 5.51 -2.10 15.35
N GLN A 143 6.02 -1.42 14.31
CA GLN A 143 5.16 -0.49 13.58
C GLN A 143 4.07 -1.23 12.81
N PRO A 144 2.80 -0.76 12.90
CA PRO A 144 1.71 -1.32 12.11
C PRO A 144 2.03 -1.20 10.63
N ILE A 145 1.65 -2.21 9.84
CA ILE A 145 1.84 -2.20 8.38
C ILE A 145 1.11 -1.01 7.75
N ILE A 146 -0.09 -0.70 8.27
CA ILE A 146 -0.87 0.47 7.86
C ILE A 146 -0.56 1.63 8.80
N SER A 147 0.14 2.65 8.28
CA SER A 147 0.42 3.88 9.02
C SER A 147 -0.83 4.75 9.21
N ARG A 148 -0.82 5.65 10.20
CA ARG A 148 -1.89 6.64 10.40
C ARG A 148 -2.06 7.55 9.17
N THR A 149 -0.96 7.89 8.49
CA THR A 149 -0.99 8.66 7.23
C THR A 149 -1.72 7.90 6.12
N MET A 150 -1.50 6.58 6.03
CA MET A 150 -2.20 5.71 5.09
C MET A 150 -3.69 5.62 5.43
N MET A 151 -4.03 5.46 6.71
CA MET A 151 -5.43 5.40 7.16
C MET A 151 -6.19 6.68 6.80
N LYS A 152 -5.58 7.86 6.97
CA LYS A 152 -6.12 9.14 6.52
C LYS A 152 -6.51 9.10 5.04
N LYS A 153 -5.57 8.66 4.21
CA LYS A 153 -5.76 8.57 2.75
C LYS A 153 -6.85 7.56 2.41
N ILE A 154 -6.86 6.38 3.05
CA ILE A 154 -7.85 5.33 2.82
C ILE A 154 -9.26 5.85 3.14
N ILE A 155 -9.48 6.35 4.36
CA ILE A 155 -10.80 6.87 4.78
C ILE A 155 -11.22 8.06 3.91
N GLY A 156 -10.31 8.99 3.66
CA GLY A 156 -10.58 10.19 2.87
C GLY A 156 -10.96 9.87 1.42
N HIS A 157 -10.27 8.93 0.77
CA HIS A 157 -10.63 8.46 -0.57
C HIS A 157 -11.91 7.64 -0.54
N THR A 158 -12.11 6.77 0.44
CA THR A 158 -13.35 5.99 0.57
C THR A 158 -14.58 6.88 0.66
N ILE A 159 -14.56 7.90 1.54
CA ILE A 159 -15.68 8.83 1.69
C ILE A 159 -15.92 9.59 0.39
N TYR A 160 -14.86 10.09 -0.25
CA TYR A 160 -14.97 10.82 -1.50
C TYR A 160 -15.59 9.97 -2.62
N GLN A 161 -15.06 8.77 -2.83
CA GLN A 161 -15.56 7.86 -3.85
C GLN A 161 -17.01 7.46 -3.57
N LEU A 162 -17.37 7.21 -2.31
CA LEU A 162 -18.74 6.90 -1.94
C LEU A 162 -19.70 8.07 -2.21
N VAL A 163 -19.32 9.30 -1.86
CA VAL A 163 -20.14 10.50 -2.09
C VAL A 163 -20.37 10.72 -3.59
N VAL A 164 -19.33 10.60 -4.41
CA VAL A 164 -19.47 10.75 -5.88
C VAL A 164 -20.36 9.64 -6.45
N MET A 165 -20.19 8.40 -6.01
CA MET A 165 -21.03 7.28 -6.45
C MET A 165 -22.50 7.46 -6.08
N LEU A 166 -22.78 7.89 -4.84
CA LEU A 166 -24.16 8.19 -4.41
C LEU A 166 -24.74 9.40 -5.12
N PHE A 167 -23.93 10.43 -5.37
CA PHE A 167 -24.32 11.60 -6.14
C PHE A 167 -24.77 11.22 -7.56
N ILE A 168 -23.99 10.40 -8.27
CA ILE A 168 -24.36 9.96 -9.61
C ILE A 168 -25.56 9.01 -9.56
N LEU A 169 -25.64 8.13 -8.56
CA LEU A 169 -26.79 7.23 -8.39
C LEU A 169 -28.11 7.98 -8.17
N LEU A 170 -28.10 9.07 -7.39
CA LEU A 170 -29.31 9.81 -7.01
C LEU A 170 -29.64 10.97 -7.97
N ALA A 171 -28.64 11.74 -8.38
CA ALA A 171 -28.79 12.97 -9.14
C ALA A 171 -28.37 12.83 -10.62
N GLY A 172 -27.69 11.75 -10.99
CA GLY A 172 -27.23 11.53 -12.37
C GLY A 172 -28.32 11.65 -13.43
N PRO A 173 -29.53 11.09 -13.24
CA PRO A 173 -30.60 11.15 -14.25
C PRO A 173 -31.09 12.58 -14.51
N LYS A 174 -31.15 13.42 -13.47
CA LYS A 174 -31.57 14.83 -13.58
C LYS A 174 -30.48 15.74 -14.16
N ILE A 175 -29.22 15.46 -13.86
CA ILE A 175 -28.08 16.32 -14.24
C ILE A 175 -27.59 16.00 -15.64
N PHE A 176 -27.55 14.72 -16.01
CA PHE A 176 -27.02 14.28 -17.30
C PHE A 176 -28.13 14.03 -18.34
N ASN A 177 -29.39 14.34 -17.99
CA ASN A 177 -30.57 14.14 -18.83
C ASN A 177 -30.64 12.71 -19.41
N ILE A 178 -30.39 11.73 -18.55
CA ILE A 178 -30.36 10.30 -18.89
C ILE A 178 -31.64 9.66 -18.36
N ASP A 179 -32.21 8.73 -19.12
CA ASP A 179 -33.34 7.93 -18.67
C ASP A 179 -33.07 7.30 -17.29
N ASP A 180 -33.95 7.60 -16.35
CA ASP A 180 -33.92 7.05 -15.00
C ASP A 180 -33.98 5.52 -15.08
N GLY A 181 -32.86 4.85 -14.77
CA GLY A 181 -32.79 3.38 -14.72
C GLY A 181 -33.38 2.79 -13.43
N ARG A 182 -33.95 3.65 -12.56
CA ARG A 182 -34.46 3.32 -11.23
C ARG A 182 -35.87 2.68 -11.16
N PRO A 183 -36.83 2.92 -12.07
CA PRO A 183 -38.16 2.33 -11.96
C PRO A 183 -38.16 0.83 -12.28
N VAL A 184 -38.92 0.12 -11.45
CA VAL A 184 -38.93 -1.32 -11.10
C VAL A 184 -39.31 -2.28 -12.26
N ASP A 185 -39.71 -1.80 -13.43
CA ASP A 185 -40.30 -2.65 -14.48
C ASP A 185 -39.29 -3.26 -15.46
N SER A 186 -37.99 -2.98 -15.30
CA SER A 186 -36.97 -3.55 -16.19
C SER A 186 -35.63 -3.80 -15.52
N ILE A 187 -35.67 -4.68 -14.52
CA ILE A 187 -34.53 -5.20 -13.73
C ILE A 187 -33.33 -5.64 -14.59
N PHE A 188 -33.53 -5.92 -15.88
CA PHE A 188 -32.48 -6.40 -16.78
C PHE A 188 -32.11 -5.46 -17.93
N LYS A 189 -32.79 -4.31 -18.11
CA LYS A 189 -32.44 -3.43 -19.23
C LYS A 189 -31.11 -2.72 -18.95
N PRO A 190 -30.12 -2.85 -19.84
CA PRO A 190 -28.90 -2.06 -19.73
C PRO A 190 -29.29 -0.58 -19.86
N SER A 191 -28.99 0.22 -18.83
CA SER A 191 -29.21 1.66 -18.84
C SER A 191 -27.87 2.38 -18.93
N GLN A 192 -27.88 3.51 -19.65
CA GLN A 192 -26.74 4.43 -19.70
C GLN A 192 -26.36 4.92 -18.30
N HIS A 193 -27.33 5.08 -17.39
CA HIS A 193 -27.09 5.56 -16.02
C HIS A 193 -26.19 4.60 -15.23
N PHE A 194 -26.51 3.30 -15.20
CA PHE A 194 -25.67 2.30 -14.53
C PHE A 194 -24.32 2.11 -15.21
N THR A 195 -24.26 2.25 -16.54
CA THR A 195 -22.99 2.19 -17.27
C THR A 195 -22.08 3.38 -16.92
N MET A 196 -22.65 4.57 -16.72
CA MET A 196 -21.92 5.74 -16.26
C MET A 196 -21.38 5.56 -14.85
N ILE A 197 -22.18 5.00 -13.93
CA ILE A 197 -21.75 4.67 -12.57
C ILE A 197 -20.56 3.70 -12.59
N PHE A 198 -20.68 2.62 -13.37
CA PHE A 198 -19.58 1.67 -13.56
C PHE A 198 -18.32 2.33 -14.13
N ASN A 199 -18.45 3.16 -15.17
CA ASN A 199 -17.30 3.79 -15.81
C ASN A 199 -16.60 4.80 -14.88
N VAL A 200 -17.37 5.64 -14.18
CA VAL A 200 -16.83 6.58 -13.20
C VAL A 200 -16.10 5.84 -12.09
N PHE A 201 -16.67 4.76 -11.58
CA PHE A 201 -16.05 3.95 -10.54
C PHE A 201 -14.69 3.39 -10.96
N VAL A 202 -14.60 2.82 -12.17
CA VAL A 202 -13.35 2.27 -12.70
C VAL A 202 -12.32 3.38 -12.93
N LEU A 203 -12.73 4.52 -13.52
CA LEU A 203 -11.82 5.64 -13.75
C LEU A 203 -11.30 6.25 -12.44
N MET A 204 -12.17 6.48 -11.46
CA MET A 204 -11.79 6.97 -10.13
C MET A 204 -10.81 6.03 -9.45
N THR A 205 -11.02 4.71 -9.58
CA THR A 205 -10.10 3.69 -9.08
C THR A 205 -8.75 3.75 -9.81
N LEU A 206 -8.77 3.88 -11.13
CA LEU A 206 -7.57 3.95 -11.95
C LEU A 206 -6.72 5.20 -11.64
N PHE A 207 -7.34 6.35 -11.40
CA PHE A 207 -6.65 7.56 -10.95
C PHE A 207 -6.20 7.45 -9.48
N ASN A 208 -6.96 6.79 -8.61
CA ASN A 208 -6.51 6.53 -7.24
C ASN A 208 -5.25 5.64 -7.18
N ALA A 209 -5.05 4.74 -8.15
CA ALA A 209 -3.83 3.94 -8.25
C ALA A 209 -2.57 4.81 -8.36
N ILE A 210 -2.66 5.95 -9.06
CA ILE A 210 -1.57 6.93 -9.18
C ILE A 210 -1.27 7.55 -7.80
N ASN A 211 -2.31 7.93 -7.05
CA ASN A 211 -2.16 8.48 -5.69
C ASN A 211 -1.53 7.49 -4.71
N CYS A 212 -1.85 6.20 -4.83
CA CYS A 212 -1.33 5.17 -3.94
C CYS A 212 0.17 4.89 -4.14
N ARG A 213 0.77 5.35 -5.25
CA ARG A 213 2.21 5.18 -5.51
C ARG A 213 3.09 5.93 -4.51
N LYS A 214 2.61 7.06 -3.98
CA LYS A 214 3.32 7.87 -2.97
C LYS A 214 2.63 7.76 -1.61
N ILE A 215 3.20 6.91 -0.75
CA ILE A 215 2.65 6.62 0.58
C ILE A 215 2.95 7.75 1.56
N HIS A 216 4.17 8.27 1.52
CA HIS A 216 4.61 9.40 2.34
C HIS A 216 3.87 10.67 1.90
N ASP A 217 3.72 11.66 2.79
CA ASP A 217 3.05 12.95 2.53
C ASP A 217 3.89 13.85 1.58
N GLU A 218 4.32 13.27 0.45
CA GLU A 218 5.03 13.95 -0.62
C GLU A 218 4.04 14.76 -1.47
N LYS A 219 4.31 16.05 -1.63
CA LYS A 219 3.43 16.99 -2.36
C LYS A 219 3.41 16.77 -3.87
N ASN A 220 4.39 16.06 -4.44
CA ASN A 220 4.54 15.85 -5.88
C ASN A 220 4.18 14.41 -6.29
N ILE A 221 2.90 14.20 -6.59
CA ILE A 221 2.36 12.89 -7.00
C ILE A 221 2.91 12.46 -8.39
N PHE A 222 3.23 13.43 -9.25
CA PHE A 222 3.71 13.19 -10.61
C PHE A 222 5.22 12.95 -10.73
N HIS A 223 5.99 13.17 -9.66
CA HIS A 223 7.44 13.03 -9.73
C HIS A 223 7.84 11.56 -9.97
N GLY A 224 8.55 11.30 -11.06
CA GLY A 224 9.04 9.98 -11.45
C GLY A 224 7.98 9.04 -12.04
N ILE A 225 6.83 9.54 -12.51
CA ILE A 225 5.82 8.69 -13.18
C ILE A 225 6.39 8.12 -14.48
N SER A 226 7.10 8.94 -15.26
CA SER A 226 7.72 8.53 -16.53
C SER A 226 8.93 7.61 -16.37
N LYS A 227 9.50 7.49 -15.17
CA LYS A 227 10.67 6.62 -14.91
C LYS A 227 10.27 5.14 -14.85
N ASN A 228 9.00 4.84 -14.54
CA ASN A 228 8.51 3.48 -14.43
C ASN A 228 7.57 3.14 -15.59
N SER A 229 8.15 2.69 -16.71
CA SER A 229 7.44 2.37 -17.95
C SER A 229 6.38 1.27 -17.77
N ILE A 230 6.58 0.35 -16.82
CA ILE A 230 5.67 -0.78 -16.58
C ILE A 230 4.36 -0.29 -15.97
N PHE A 231 4.45 0.61 -14.97
CA PHE A 231 3.26 1.20 -14.35
C PHE A 231 2.42 1.97 -15.37
N TYR A 232 3.05 2.84 -16.16
CA TYR A 232 2.36 3.63 -17.18
C TYR A 232 1.76 2.75 -18.28
N GLY A 233 2.48 1.70 -18.70
CA GLY A 233 2.00 0.71 -19.67
C GLY A 233 0.73 0.00 -19.19
N ILE A 234 0.74 -0.53 -17.96
CA ILE A 234 -0.44 -1.19 -17.37
C ILE A 234 -1.61 -0.21 -17.26
N TRP A 235 -1.34 1.03 -16.81
CA TRP A 235 -2.37 2.07 -16.68
C TRP A 235 -3.06 2.39 -18.01
N ILE A 236 -2.28 2.59 -19.08
CA ILE A 236 -2.83 2.84 -20.43
C ILE A 236 -3.61 1.63 -20.92
N ILE A 237 -3.07 0.42 -20.78
CA ILE A 237 -3.74 -0.81 -21.23
C ILE A 237 -5.10 -0.94 -20.53
N THR A 238 -5.15 -0.73 -19.21
CA THR A 238 -6.41 -0.75 -18.46
C THR A 238 -7.39 0.33 -18.96
N PHE A 239 -6.92 1.54 -19.24
CA PHE A 239 -7.76 2.61 -19.75
C PHE A 239 -8.34 2.29 -21.14
N ILE A 240 -7.52 1.75 -22.05
CA ILE A 240 -7.96 1.35 -23.40
C ILE A 240 -8.98 0.20 -23.30
N VAL A 241 -8.70 -0.81 -22.47
CA VAL A 241 -9.63 -1.94 -22.30
C VAL A 241 -10.95 -1.44 -21.70
N GLN A 242 -10.92 -0.49 -20.77
CA GLN A 242 -12.15 0.12 -20.23
C GLN A 242 -12.98 0.83 -21.31
N ILE A 243 -12.34 1.56 -22.24
CA ILE A 243 -13.03 2.18 -23.38
C ILE A 243 -13.68 1.11 -24.27
N VAL A 244 -12.93 0.06 -24.61
CA VAL A 244 -13.44 -1.03 -25.46
C VAL A 244 -14.62 -1.73 -24.79
N LEU A 245 -14.55 -1.97 -23.48
CA LEU A 245 -15.62 -2.63 -22.73
C LEU A 245 -16.90 -1.80 -22.69
N VAL A 246 -16.80 -0.51 -22.42
CA VAL A 246 -17.97 0.37 -22.34
C VAL A 246 -18.61 0.60 -23.72
N GLN A 247 -17.81 0.69 -24.79
CA GLN A 247 -18.31 1.00 -26.13
C GLN A 247 -18.84 -0.23 -26.89
N TYR A 248 -18.18 -1.39 -26.75
CA TYR A 248 -18.46 -2.57 -27.57
C TYR A 248 -19.04 -3.75 -26.78
N SER A 249 -18.95 -3.77 -25.44
CA SER A 249 -19.34 -4.93 -24.63
C SER A 249 -20.76 -4.85 -24.08
N SER A 250 -21.72 -4.57 -24.96
CA SER A 250 -23.13 -4.52 -24.57
C SER A 250 -23.71 -5.88 -24.19
N PHE A 251 -23.23 -6.97 -24.80
CA PHE A 251 -23.78 -8.32 -24.57
C PHE A 251 -23.27 -8.95 -23.26
N ILE A 252 -21.97 -8.85 -22.97
CA ILE A 252 -21.34 -9.52 -21.84
C ILE A 252 -21.44 -8.68 -20.56
N PHE A 253 -21.18 -7.38 -20.66
CA PHE A 253 -21.14 -6.48 -19.51
C PHE A 253 -22.44 -5.71 -19.30
N SER A 254 -23.41 -5.89 -20.21
CA SER A 254 -24.68 -5.15 -20.20
C SER A 254 -24.47 -3.64 -20.09
N CYS A 255 -23.43 -3.13 -20.76
CA CYS A 255 -23.11 -1.73 -20.84
C CYS A 255 -23.79 -1.12 -22.07
N VAL A 256 -24.35 0.08 -21.92
CA VAL A 256 -24.79 0.87 -23.08
C VAL A 256 -23.67 1.81 -23.46
N ALA A 257 -23.41 1.96 -24.76
CA ALA A 257 -22.42 2.92 -25.25
C ALA A 257 -22.72 4.34 -24.71
N LEU A 258 -21.71 4.95 -24.09
CA LEU A 258 -21.80 6.32 -23.56
C LEU A 258 -21.54 7.33 -24.69
N THR A 259 -22.20 8.48 -24.59
CA THR A 259 -21.88 9.62 -25.46
C THR A 259 -20.54 10.24 -25.09
N PHE A 260 -19.93 10.98 -26.03
CA PHE A 260 -18.66 11.66 -25.80
C PHE A 260 -18.73 12.64 -24.62
N GLU A 261 -19.86 13.34 -24.45
CA GLU A 261 -20.08 14.25 -23.32
C GLU A 261 -20.08 13.51 -21.98
N GLN A 262 -20.78 12.37 -21.90
CA GLN A 262 -20.80 11.54 -20.69
C GLN A 262 -19.41 11.02 -20.34
N TRP A 263 -18.60 10.66 -21.35
CA TRP A 263 -17.20 10.26 -21.16
C TRP A 263 -16.34 11.37 -20.55
N ILE A 264 -16.51 12.62 -20.99
CA ILE A 264 -15.78 13.77 -20.41
C ILE A 264 -16.14 13.94 -18.93
N TRP A 265 -17.43 13.84 -18.59
CA TRP A 265 -17.86 13.90 -17.18
C TRP A 265 -17.26 12.75 -16.35
N CYS A 266 -17.25 11.53 -16.88
CA CYS A 266 -16.60 10.39 -16.23
C CYS A 266 -15.11 10.63 -15.99
N LEU A 267 -14.40 11.19 -16.97
CA LEU A 267 -12.99 11.53 -16.87
C LEU A 267 -12.75 12.65 -15.85
N LEU A 268 -13.62 13.66 -15.81
CA LEU A 268 -13.55 14.75 -14.84
C LEU A 268 -13.67 14.24 -13.40
N PHE A 269 -14.63 13.35 -13.13
CA PHE A 269 -14.73 12.67 -11.84
C PHE A 269 -13.50 11.80 -11.56
N GLY A 270 -12.93 11.13 -12.55
CA GLY A 270 -11.66 10.42 -12.40
C GLY A 270 -10.51 11.33 -11.93
N VAL A 271 -10.27 12.43 -12.67
CA VAL A 271 -9.19 13.40 -12.38
C VAL A 271 -9.40 14.10 -11.04
N SER A 272 -10.65 14.34 -10.65
CA SER A 272 -10.98 14.97 -9.38
C SER A 272 -10.42 14.21 -8.15
N VAL A 273 -10.22 12.90 -8.25
CA VAL A 273 -9.59 12.08 -7.19
C VAL A 273 -8.12 12.47 -6.97
N LEU A 274 -7.41 12.89 -8.02
CA LEU A 274 -6.04 13.40 -7.90
C LEU A 274 -6.01 14.72 -7.13
N LEU A 275 -6.97 15.62 -7.43
CA LEU A 275 -7.12 16.90 -6.74
C LEU A 275 -7.51 16.69 -5.27
N TRP A 276 -8.43 15.75 -5.01
CA TRP A 276 -8.83 15.38 -3.66
C TRP A 276 -7.65 14.87 -2.83
N ASN A 277 -6.75 14.09 -3.42
CA ASN A 277 -5.55 13.62 -2.73
C ASN A 277 -4.67 14.78 -2.24
N GLN A 278 -4.55 15.84 -3.05
CA GLN A 278 -3.80 17.02 -2.63
C GLN A 278 -4.46 17.76 -1.48
N MET A 279 -5.80 17.80 -1.45
CA MET A 279 -6.55 18.32 -0.30
C MET A 279 -6.30 17.49 0.97
N LEU A 280 -6.32 16.15 0.86
CA LEU A 280 -6.03 15.27 2.00
C LEU A 280 -4.59 15.42 2.52
N ASN A 281 -3.64 15.76 1.65
CA ASN A 281 -2.25 16.01 2.05
C ASN A 281 -2.10 17.31 2.87
N LEU A 282 -2.99 18.30 2.71
CA LEU A 282 -2.97 19.54 3.50
C LEU A 282 -3.45 19.35 4.93
N ILE A 283 -4.28 18.32 5.17
CA ILE A 283 -4.85 18.05 6.49
C ILE A 283 -3.79 17.33 7.34
N PRO A 284 -3.36 17.92 8.49
CA PRO A 284 -2.38 17.29 9.37
C PRO A 284 -2.94 16.00 9.98
N VAL A 285 -2.05 15.03 10.24
CA VAL A 285 -2.46 13.75 10.83
C VAL A 285 -2.83 13.95 12.29
N THR A 286 -4.12 13.87 12.60
CA THR A 286 -4.60 13.89 13.99
C THR A 286 -4.19 12.61 14.71
N ARG A 287 -3.66 12.75 15.94
CA ARG A 287 -3.21 11.66 16.81
C ARG A 287 -4.29 10.60 17.10
N ASN A 288 -5.57 10.95 16.96
CA ASN A 288 -6.72 10.11 17.28
C ASN A 288 -7.18 9.17 16.14
N MET A 289 -6.47 9.14 15.00
CA MET A 289 -6.87 8.25 13.90
C MET A 289 -6.68 6.77 14.29
N PRO A 290 -7.69 5.90 14.08
CA PRO A 290 -7.59 4.50 14.46
C PRO A 290 -6.47 3.81 13.68
N ILE A 291 -5.58 3.13 14.39
CA ILE A 291 -4.62 2.24 13.76
C ILE A 291 -5.27 0.86 13.69
N LEU A 292 -5.42 0.33 12.47
CA LEU A 292 -5.81 -1.07 12.29
C LEU A 292 -4.71 -1.96 12.88
N GLY A 293 -5.02 -2.67 13.97
CA GLY A 293 -4.14 -3.67 14.59
C GLY A 293 -3.22 -3.20 15.72
N ALA A 294 -3.38 -1.99 16.29
CA ALA A 294 -2.37 -1.46 17.21
C ALA A 294 -2.86 -0.78 18.50
N SER A 295 -4.12 -0.93 18.94
CA SER A 295 -4.51 -0.20 20.17
C SER A 295 -3.81 -0.75 21.42
N ASN A 296 -3.80 -2.07 21.63
CA ASN A 296 -3.28 -2.62 22.90
C ASN A 296 -1.89 -3.23 22.76
N VAL A 297 -1.61 -3.92 21.64
CA VAL A 297 -0.33 -4.62 21.44
C VAL A 297 0.83 -3.65 21.20
N TYR A 298 0.60 -2.53 20.50
CA TYR A 298 1.64 -1.55 20.24
C TYR A 298 2.03 -0.80 21.51
N GLU A 299 1.06 -0.34 22.31
CA GLU A 299 1.36 0.29 23.61
C GLU A 299 2.07 -0.67 24.57
N LEU A 300 1.62 -1.92 24.67
CA LEU A 300 2.26 -2.94 25.50
C LEU A 300 3.67 -3.30 25.02
N ALA A 301 3.87 -3.39 23.71
CA ALA A 301 5.17 -3.71 23.14
C ALA A 301 6.15 -2.51 23.16
N LEU A 302 5.65 -1.28 23.02
CA LEU A 302 6.44 -0.06 23.21
C LEU A 302 6.87 0.07 24.67
N ARG A 303 5.95 -0.22 25.61
CA ARG A 303 6.25 -0.26 27.05
C ARG A 303 7.30 -1.34 27.35
N GLY A 304 7.16 -2.54 26.80
CA GLY A 304 8.15 -3.60 26.94
C GLY A 304 9.50 -3.34 26.26
N GLU A 305 9.57 -2.56 25.17
CA GLU A 305 10.84 -2.12 24.58
C GLU A 305 11.49 -0.99 25.41
N LEU A 306 10.71 -0.03 25.92
CA LEU A 306 11.19 0.99 26.86
C LEU A 306 11.78 0.37 28.13
N ASP A 307 11.09 -0.63 28.71
CA ASP A 307 11.56 -1.34 29.89
C ASP A 307 12.88 -2.10 29.62
N ARG A 308 13.08 -2.62 28.41
CA ARG A 308 14.34 -3.29 28.00
C ARG A 308 15.47 -2.31 27.70
N GLU A 309 15.17 -1.14 27.14
CA GLU A 309 16.15 -0.06 26.96
C GLU A 309 16.59 0.52 28.31
N GLU A 310 15.67 0.63 29.26
CA GLU A 310 15.95 1.06 30.63
C GLU A 310 16.80 0.03 31.40
N GLN A 311 16.53 -1.27 31.22
CA GLN A 311 17.35 -2.37 31.79
C GLN A 311 18.72 -2.56 31.11
N SER A 312 18.91 -2.06 29.89
CA SER A 312 20.18 -2.17 29.16
C SER A 312 21.06 -0.93 29.25
N ARG A 313 20.62 0.14 29.94
CA ARG A 313 21.52 1.21 30.37
C ARG A 313 22.50 0.63 31.41
N PRO A 314 23.83 0.69 31.16
CA PRO A 314 24.79 0.36 32.20
C PRO A 314 24.58 1.34 33.38
N GLU A 315 24.44 0.79 34.59
CA GLU A 315 24.48 1.52 35.86
C GLU A 315 25.86 2.19 36.01
N ALA A 316 26.06 3.30 35.30
CA ALA A 316 27.26 4.11 35.41
C ALA A 316 26.84 5.56 35.66
N SER A 317 26.40 5.85 36.89
CA SER A 317 26.49 7.19 37.53
C SER A 317 25.74 7.27 38.87
N LEU A 318 25.93 6.32 39.80
CA LEU A 318 25.47 6.53 41.18
C LEU A 318 26.35 5.93 42.29
N THR A 319 27.64 5.73 42.00
CA THR A 319 28.64 5.30 43.00
C THR A 319 30.00 5.94 42.73
N LYS A 320 30.09 7.27 42.88
CA LYS A 320 31.35 8.02 43.12
C LYS A 320 30.97 9.46 43.46
N ASP A 321 30.63 9.70 44.73
CA ASP A 321 30.67 11.02 45.40
C ASP A 321 30.30 10.89 46.89
N LYS A 322 30.88 9.91 47.61
CA LYS A 322 30.77 9.82 49.09
C LYS A 322 32.03 9.37 49.82
N HIS A 323 33.21 9.52 49.22
CA HIS A 323 34.46 9.36 49.95
C HIS A 323 35.50 10.35 49.44
N PHE A 324 35.37 11.60 49.88
CA PHE A 324 36.47 12.52 50.12
C PHE A 324 35.89 13.67 50.95
N ASP A 325 36.00 13.56 52.27
CA ASP A 325 36.32 14.68 53.16
C ASP A 325 36.42 14.19 54.62
N HIS A 326 37.40 14.76 55.33
CA HIS A 326 37.79 14.57 56.73
C HIS A 326 38.76 13.41 57.06
N GLN A 327 40.03 13.66 56.76
CA GLN A 327 41.08 13.52 57.78
C GLN A 327 41.75 14.88 57.99
N GLU A 328 41.48 15.48 59.15
CA GLU A 328 42.38 16.36 59.89
C GLU A 328 42.71 15.66 61.21
#